data_AF-A0A7R8WWY4-F1
#
_entry.id   AF-A0A7R8WWY4-F1
#
_cell.length_a   1.000
_cell.length_b   1.000
_cell.length_c   1.000
_cell.angle_alpha   90.00
_cell.angle_beta   90.00
_cell.angle_gamma   90.00
#
_symmetry.space_group_name_H-M   'P 1'
#
loop_
_entity.id
_entity.type
_entity.pdbx_description
1 polymer ?
#
loop_
_entity_poly.entity_id
_entity_poly.type
_entity_poly.pdbx_seq_one_letter_code
_entity_poly.pdbx_strand_id
1 'polypeptide(L)'
;MPAAIDRGTDLVVRRSDDRLIKLASANFELVAFLSPEEIDQKFGDHWINYPLGVIQQFRRRGINVSGLEFYYHGNIPNGAGLSSSASIEVVTAAAINACLDCGLAKSELVTMALAAENDFVGVNCGVMDQFAVAMAEADKVMLLDCQQLQCEQLPLAIGDYRL
;
A
#
# COMPACT_ATOMS: atom_id res chain seq x y z
N MET A 1 -7.58 6.21 17.15
CA MET A 1 -8.82 5.70 16.53
C MET A 1 -8.94 6.27 15.13
N PRO A 2 -8.48 5.57 14.09
CA PRO A 2 -8.68 6.00 12.71
C PRO A 2 -10.02 5.51 12.12
N ALA A 3 -10.42 6.10 11.00
CA ALA A 3 -11.49 5.62 10.12
C ALA A 3 -11.07 5.84 8.66
N ALA A 4 -11.51 4.98 7.74
CA ALA A 4 -11.30 5.22 6.31
C ALA A 4 -12.29 6.27 5.79
N ILE A 5 -11.90 6.92 4.70
CA ILE A 5 -12.71 7.88 3.97
C ILE A 5 -13.08 7.33 2.58
N ASP A 6 -13.93 8.04 1.86
CA ASP A 6 -14.35 7.73 0.49
C ASP A 6 -13.29 8.00 -0.59
N ARG A 7 -12.02 8.13 -0.18
CA ARG A 7 -10.87 8.39 -1.05
C ARG A 7 -9.81 7.32 -0.86
N GLY A 8 -9.17 6.92 -1.96
CA GLY A 8 -8.25 5.79 -2.00
C GLY A 8 -7.36 5.80 -3.25
N THR A 9 -6.69 4.67 -3.42
CA THR A 9 -5.90 4.33 -4.60
C THR A 9 -6.44 3.03 -5.18
N ASP A 10 -6.87 3.09 -6.44
CA ASP A 10 -7.18 1.95 -7.27
C ASP A 10 -5.93 1.47 -8.01
N LEU A 11 -5.81 0.15 -8.15
CA LEU A 11 -4.69 -0.49 -8.83
C LEU A 11 -5.19 -1.60 -9.74
N VAL A 12 -4.78 -1.54 -11.00
CA VAL A 12 -4.85 -2.68 -11.92
C VAL A 12 -3.48 -3.32 -12.02
N VAL A 13 -3.42 -4.63 -11.77
CA VAL A 13 -2.20 -5.42 -11.93
C VAL A 13 -2.42 -6.55 -12.93
N ARG A 14 -1.42 -6.82 -13.77
CA ARG A 14 -1.40 -8.01 -14.63
C ARG A 14 -0.01 -8.64 -14.68
N ARG A 15 0.03 -9.93 -15.02
CA ARG A 15 1.27 -10.61 -15.39
C ARG A 15 1.69 -10.24 -16.81
N SER A 16 2.99 -10.18 -17.02
CA SER A 16 3.65 -9.94 -18.30
C SER A 16 4.56 -11.13 -18.65
N ASP A 17 4.77 -11.34 -19.94
CA ASP A 17 5.68 -12.37 -20.46
C ASP A 17 7.16 -11.90 -20.41
N ASP A 18 7.40 -10.59 -20.29
CA ASP A 18 8.72 -10.06 -19.98
C ASP A 18 9.01 -10.12 -18.47
N ARG A 19 10.29 -10.11 -18.09
CA ARG A 19 10.70 -10.17 -16.67
C ARG A 19 10.67 -8.81 -15.97
N LEU A 20 10.15 -7.78 -16.63
CA LEU A 20 10.19 -6.41 -16.14
C LEU A 20 9.08 -6.15 -15.14
N ILE A 21 9.35 -5.25 -14.19
CA ILE A 21 8.33 -4.58 -13.40
C ILE A 21 8.00 -3.26 -14.09
N LYS A 22 6.71 -3.05 -14.39
CA LYS A 22 6.23 -1.83 -15.03
C LYS A 22 5.30 -1.07 -14.09
N LEU A 23 5.61 0.19 -13.83
CA LEU A 23 4.85 1.05 -12.92
C LEU A 23 4.39 2.28 -13.69
N ALA A 24 3.09 2.54 -13.70
CA ALA A 24 2.50 3.72 -14.33
C ALA A 24 1.35 4.26 -13.47
N SER A 25 1.06 5.55 -13.58
CA SER A 25 -0.03 6.19 -12.84
C SER A 25 -0.82 7.14 -13.75
N ALA A 26 -2.12 7.25 -13.49
CA ALA A 26 -2.97 8.30 -14.05
C ALA A 26 -2.68 9.69 -13.44
N ASN A 27 -2.05 9.74 -12.25
CA ASN A 27 -1.84 10.96 -11.49
C ASN A 27 -0.45 11.59 -11.74
N PHE A 28 0.51 10.82 -12.24
CA PHE A 28 1.90 11.23 -12.42
C PHE A 28 2.44 10.79 -13.79
N GLU A 29 3.22 11.62 -14.45
CA GLU A 29 3.78 11.33 -15.79
C GLU A 29 4.88 10.25 -15.78
N LEU A 30 5.51 10.00 -14.63
CA LEU A 30 6.59 9.03 -14.52
C LEU A 30 6.08 7.60 -14.76
N VAL A 31 6.65 6.96 -15.78
CA VAL A 31 6.50 5.53 -16.08
C VAL A 31 7.84 4.85 -15.89
N ALA A 32 7.88 3.76 -15.12
CA ALA A 32 9.10 3.00 -14.87
C ALA A 32 9.02 1.59 -15.48
N PHE A 33 10.12 1.14 -16.08
CA PHE A 33 10.32 -0.22 -16.56
C PHE A 33 11.62 -0.71 -15.94
N LEU A 34 11.52 -1.63 -14.98
CA LEU A 34 12.63 -2.02 -14.12
C LEU A 34 12.92 -3.50 -14.27
N SER A 35 14.19 -3.83 -14.46
CA SER A 35 14.70 -5.20 -14.40
C SER A 35 14.71 -5.72 -12.95
N PRO A 36 14.76 -7.04 -12.74
CA PRO A 36 14.87 -7.63 -11.40
C PRO A 36 16.07 -7.14 -10.57
N GLU A 37 17.10 -6.62 -11.23
CA GLU A 37 18.30 -6.05 -10.60
C GLU A 37 18.09 -4.59 -10.14
N GLU A 38 17.09 -3.89 -10.68
CA GLU A 38 16.80 -2.48 -10.40
C GLU A 38 15.75 -2.28 -9.31
N ILE A 39 14.88 -3.26 -9.06
CA ILE A 39 13.75 -3.13 -8.13
C ILE A 39 14.12 -3.04 -6.65
N ASP A 40 15.39 -3.25 -6.29
CA ASP A 40 15.90 -3.03 -4.92
C ASP A 40 16.53 -1.65 -4.73
N GLN A 41 16.53 -0.80 -5.77
CA GLN A 41 17.13 0.53 -5.75
C GLN A 41 16.08 1.60 -5.47
N LYS A 42 16.48 2.63 -4.71
CA LYS A 42 15.65 3.82 -4.49
C LYS A 42 15.90 4.85 -5.59
N PHE A 43 14.83 5.41 -6.14
CA PHE A 43 14.88 6.39 -7.23
C PHE A 43 14.48 7.77 -6.71
N GLY A 44 15.46 8.54 -6.23
CA GLY A 44 15.24 9.89 -5.68
C GLY A 44 14.06 9.93 -4.70
N ASP A 45 13.22 10.95 -4.83
CA ASP A 45 11.97 11.10 -4.07
C ASP A 45 10.73 10.75 -4.93
N HIS A 46 10.88 9.83 -5.88
CA HIS A 46 9.78 9.44 -6.77
C HIS A 46 8.76 8.52 -6.08
N TRP A 47 7.49 8.64 -6.49
CA TRP A 47 6.38 7.85 -5.97
C TRP A 47 6.57 6.33 -6.15
N ILE A 48 7.35 5.91 -7.16
CA ILE A 48 7.62 4.49 -7.41
C ILE A 48 8.37 3.80 -6.26
N ASN A 49 8.99 4.56 -5.35
CA ASN A 49 9.65 3.98 -4.18
C ASN A 49 8.67 3.28 -3.23
N TYR A 50 7.42 3.73 -3.14
CA TYR A 50 6.39 3.10 -2.31
C TYR A 50 6.08 1.66 -2.79
N PRO A 51 5.67 1.42 -4.05
CA PRO A 51 5.46 0.06 -4.54
C PRO A 51 6.75 -0.77 -4.60
N LEU A 52 7.91 -0.16 -4.87
CA LEU A 52 9.20 -0.87 -4.84
C LEU A 52 9.55 -1.40 -3.44
N GLY A 53 9.31 -0.61 -2.40
CA GLY A 53 9.48 -1.07 -1.01
C GLY A 53 8.63 -2.29 -0.72
N VAL A 54 7.37 -2.29 -1.18
CA VAL A 54 6.47 -3.45 -1.04
C VAL A 54 7.00 -4.66 -1.82
N ILE A 55 7.42 -4.48 -3.07
CA ILE A 55 8.01 -5.54 -3.90
C ILE A 55 9.22 -6.15 -3.21
N GLN A 56 10.10 -5.33 -2.61
CA GLN A 56 11.24 -5.81 -1.85
C GLN A 56 10.81 -6.69 -0.66
N GLN A 57 9.72 -6.34 0.04
CA GLN A 57 9.21 -7.15 1.15
C GLN A 57 8.70 -8.54 0.71
N PHE A 58 8.14 -8.66 -0.49
CA PHE A 58 7.81 -9.97 -1.09
C PHE A 58 9.08 -10.75 -1.45
N ARG A 59 10.08 -10.10 -2.05
CA ARG A 59 11.37 -10.74 -2.37
C ARG A 59 12.09 -11.26 -1.14
N ARG A 60 12.10 -10.50 -0.03
CA ARG A 60 12.66 -10.92 1.26
C ARG A 60 12.00 -12.20 1.81
N ARG A 61 10.75 -12.48 1.40
CA ARG A 61 10.02 -13.72 1.73
C ARG A 61 10.25 -14.85 0.72
N GLY A 62 11.15 -14.68 -0.25
CA GLY A 62 11.43 -15.66 -1.29
C GLY A 62 10.40 -15.71 -2.41
N ILE A 63 9.46 -14.76 -2.46
CA ILE A 63 8.43 -14.70 -3.51
C ILE A 63 9.01 -14.01 -4.74
N ASN A 64 8.94 -14.69 -5.89
CA ASN A 64 9.38 -14.11 -7.15
C ASN A 64 8.36 -13.11 -7.69
N VAL A 65 8.70 -11.83 -7.61
CA VAL A 65 7.89 -10.72 -8.12
C VAL A 65 8.56 -10.15 -9.37
N SER A 66 8.47 -10.87 -10.48
CA SER A 66 8.94 -10.43 -11.79
C SER A 66 7.83 -10.56 -12.83
N GLY A 67 7.89 -9.75 -13.88
CA GLY A 67 6.88 -9.75 -14.94
C GLY A 67 5.51 -9.31 -14.45
N LEU A 68 5.45 -8.19 -13.72
CA LEU A 68 4.21 -7.57 -13.28
C LEU A 68 4.11 -6.14 -13.80
N GLU A 69 2.93 -5.80 -14.27
CA GLU A 69 2.59 -4.45 -14.70
C GLU A 69 1.51 -3.88 -13.78
N PHE A 70 1.73 -2.66 -13.33
CA PHE A 70 0.90 -1.96 -12.36
C PHE A 70 0.46 -0.63 -12.94
N TYR A 71 -0.85 -0.36 -12.90
CA TYR A 71 -1.42 0.92 -13.27
C TYR A 71 -2.25 1.49 -12.12
N TYR A 72 -1.79 2.61 -11.58
CA TYR A 72 -2.36 3.26 -10.40
C TYR A 72 -3.26 4.43 -10.78
N HIS A 73 -4.35 4.59 -10.04
CA HIS A 73 -5.17 5.80 -10.01
C HIS A 73 -5.54 6.12 -8.56
N GLY A 74 -5.39 7.36 -8.12
CA GLY A 74 -5.79 7.78 -6.78
C GLY A 74 -6.55 9.10 -6.79
N ASN A 75 -7.49 9.23 -5.86
CA ASN A 75 -8.26 10.46 -5.63
C ASN A 75 -7.97 11.10 -4.26
N ILE A 76 -6.96 10.61 -3.53
CA ILE A 76 -6.44 11.23 -2.32
C ILE A 76 -5.62 12.48 -2.73
N PRO A 77 -5.92 13.68 -2.20
CA PRO A 77 -5.14 14.87 -2.51
C PRO A 77 -3.70 14.75 -1.99
N ASN A 78 -2.73 15.05 -2.85
CA ASN A 78 -1.31 15.00 -2.50
C ASN A 78 -1.00 15.93 -1.31
N GLY A 79 -0.29 15.40 -0.31
CA GLY A 79 0.16 16.18 0.84
C GLY A 79 -0.94 16.59 1.83
N ALA A 80 -2.16 16.04 1.71
CA ALA A 80 -3.27 16.39 2.61
C ALA A 80 -3.17 15.75 4.02
N GLY A 81 -2.12 14.98 4.30
CA GLY A 81 -2.03 14.21 5.55
C GLY A 81 -3.09 13.09 5.64
N LEU A 82 -3.59 12.62 4.49
CA LEU A 82 -4.62 11.58 4.37
C LEU A 82 -4.02 10.24 3.89
N SER A 83 -2.78 9.96 4.30
CA SER A 83 -2.16 8.64 4.15
C SER A 83 -2.08 8.11 2.71
N SER A 84 -1.75 8.98 1.75
CA SER A 84 -1.61 8.59 0.34
C SER A 84 -0.51 7.55 0.10
N SER A 85 0.59 7.58 0.87
CA SER A 85 1.66 6.57 0.82
C SER A 85 1.13 5.21 1.26
N ALA A 86 0.55 5.11 2.45
CA ALA A 86 -0.05 3.89 2.97
C ALA A 86 -1.11 3.31 2.03
N SER A 87 -1.91 4.16 1.35
CA SER A 87 -2.88 3.71 0.35
C SER A 87 -2.21 2.99 -0.83
N ILE A 88 -1.12 3.55 -1.37
CA ILE A 88 -0.34 2.95 -2.47
C ILE A 88 0.33 1.65 -2.01
N GLU A 89 0.91 1.64 -0.81
CA GLU A 89 1.64 0.47 -0.29
C GLU A 89 0.70 -0.70 -0.03
N VAL A 90 -0.41 -0.47 0.67
CA VAL A 90 -1.37 -1.52 1.01
C VAL A 90 -2.05 -2.07 -0.25
N VAL A 91 -2.46 -1.21 -1.19
CA VAL A 91 -3.09 -1.70 -2.44
C VAL A 91 -2.08 -2.51 -3.28
N THR A 92 -0.81 -2.10 -3.31
CA THR A 92 0.26 -2.85 -3.99
C THR A 92 0.45 -4.22 -3.34
N ALA A 93 0.50 -4.27 -2.00
CA ALA A 93 0.68 -5.52 -1.28
C ALA A 93 -0.49 -6.48 -1.50
N ALA A 94 -1.73 -5.96 -1.43
CA ALA A 94 -2.94 -6.74 -1.71
C ALA A 94 -2.98 -7.25 -3.15
N ALA A 95 -2.62 -6.41 -4.13
CA ALA A 95 -2.62 -6.76 -5.54
C ALA A 95 -1.59 -7.84 -5.87
N ILE A 96 -0.36 -7.76 -5.34
CA ILE A 96 0.65 -8.80 -5.51
C ILE A 96 0.20 -10.10 -4.84
N ASN A 97 -0.31 -10.03 -3.60
CA ASN A 97 -0.81 -11.20 -2.88
C ASN A 97 -1.90 -11.95 -3.65
N ALA A 98 -2.84 -11.22 -4.26
CA ALA A 98 -3.90 -11.80 -5.09
C ALA A 98 -3.40 -12.29 -6.45
N CYS A 99 -2.57 -11.50 -7.15
CA CYS A 99 -2.08 -11.82 -8.49
C CYS A 99 -1.14 -13.04 -8.51
N LEU A 100 -0.39 -13.25 -7.42
CA LEU A 100 0.56 -14.34 -7.27
C LEU A 100 0.03 -15.49 -6.39
N ASP A 101 -1.18 -15.37 -5.85
CA ASP A 101 -1.81 -16.35 -4.95
C ASP A 101 -0.91 -16.71 -3.75
N CYS A 102 -0.35 -15.69 -3.08
CA CYS A 102 0.63 -15.89 -2.00
C CYS A 102 -0.01 -16.34 -0.68
N GLY A 103 -1.33 -16.19 -0.51
CA GLY A 103 -2.05 -16.63 0.68
C GLY A 103 -1.74 -15.86 1.97
N LEU A 104 -1.16 -14.66 1.88
CA LEU A 104 -0.83 -13.85 3.06
C LEU A 104 -2.07 -13.20 3.66
N ALA A 105 -2.13 -13.15 4.99
CA ALA A 105 -3.19 -12.48 5.72
C ALA A 105 -3.08 -10.95 5.62
N LYS A 106 -4.21 -10.23 5.78
CA LYS A 106 -4.24 -8.76 5.73
C LYS A 106 -3.25 -8.11 6.71
N SER A 107 -3.11 -8.65 7.93
CA SER A 107 -2.16 -8.16 8.92
C SER A 107 -0.70 -8.28 8.47
N GLU A 108 -0.36 -9.34 7.74
CA GLU A 108 0.96 -9.50 7.14
C GLU A 108 1.19 -8.43 6.06
N LEU A 109 0.20 -8.16 5.22
CA LEU A 109 0.28 -7.10 4.20
C LEU A 109 0.48 -5.72 4.83
N VAL A 110 -0.20 -5.44 5.94
CA VAL A 110 -0.04 -4.18 6.70
C VAL A 110 1.37 -4.04 7.25
N THR A 111 1.91 -5.09 7.87
CA THR A 111 3.29 -5.05 8.39
C THR A 111 4.33 -4.94 7.27
N MET A 112 4.05 -5.51 6.10
CA MET A 112 4.87 -5.33 4.89
C MET A 112 4.83 -3.90 4.38
N ALA A 113 3.65 -3.28 4.33
CA ALA A 113 3.52 -1.87 3.94
C ALA A 113 4.28 -0.96 4.91
N LEU A 114 4.12 -1.15 6.22
CA LEU A 114 4.89 -0.40 7.22
C LEU A 114 6.41 -0.56 7.04
N ALA A 115 6.87 -1.79 6.77
CA ALA A 115 8.29 -2.05 6.53
C ALA A 115 8.78 -1.45 5.20
N ALA A 116 7.92 -1.34 4.18
CA ALA A 116 8.23 -0.62 2.95
C ALA A 116 8.46 0.88 3.23
N GLU A 117 7.56 1.51 3.99
CA GLU A 117 7.68 2.93 4.32
C GLU A 117 8.92 3.23 5.17
N ASN A 118 9.14 2.43 6.23
CA ASN A 118 10.23 2.63 7.17
C ASN A 118 11.61 2.21 6.59
N ASP A 119 11.73 1.01 6.02
CA ASP A 119 13.03 0.45 5.65
C ASP A 119 13.49 0.85 4.24
N PHE A 120 12.55 1.07 3.32
CA PHE A 120 12.87 1.33 1.92
C PHE A 120 12.71 2.81 1.58
N VAL A 121 11.55 3.39 1.86
CA VAL A 121 11.30 4.82 1.60
C VAL A 121 12.08 5.67 2.61
N GLY A 122 12.20 5.21 3.86
CA GLY A 122 12.95 5.87 4.92
C GLY A 122 12.12 6.88 5.72
N VAL A 123 10.79 6.75 5.68
CA VAL A 123 9.87 7.61 6.43
C VAL A 123 9.47 6.88 7.70
N ASN A 124 9.98 7.35 8.85
CA ASN A 124 9.64 6.78 10.15
C ASN A 124 8.19 7.09 10.52
N CYS A 125 7.32 6.10 10.39
CA CYS A 125 5.90 6.18 10.73
C CYS A 125 5.45 5.02 11.63
N GLY A 126 4.29 5.20 12.27
CA GLY A 126 3.61 4.14 13.00
C GLY A 126 2.62 3.40 12.11
N VAL A 127 2.11 2.26 12.59
CA VAL A 127 1.28 1.33 11.81
C VAL A 127 -0.16 1.81 11.51
N MET A 128 -0.57 2.95 12.08
CA MET A 128 -1.98 3.36 12.13
C MET A 128 -2.57 3.54 10.73
N ASP A 129 -1.82 4.18 9.83
CA ASP A 129 -2.27 4.51 8.48
C ASP A 129 -2.48 3.25 7.64
N GLN A 130 -1.51 2.35 7.64
CA GLN A 130 -1.60 1.07 6.92
C GLN A 130 -2.72 0.19 7.49
N PHE A 131 -2.92 0.17 8.82
CA PHE A 131 -4.05 -0.54 9.44
C PHE A 131 -5.39 0.05 9.01
N ALA A 132 -5.54 1.37 9.07
CA ALA A 132 -6.77 2.04 8.68
C ALA A 132 -7.13 1.73 7.23
N VAL A 133 -6.17 1.84 6.32
CA VAL A 133 -6.35 1.53 4.90
C VAL A 133 -6.74 0.05 4.67
N ALA A 134 -6.10 -0.89 5.37
CA ALA A 134 -6.29 -2.32 5.09
C ALA A 134 -7.51 -2.95 5.78
N MET A 135 -7.88 -2.43 6.95
CA MET A 135 -8.81 -3.10 7.87
C MET A 135 -10.10 -2.32 8.13
N ALA A 136 -10.21 -1.05 7.73
CA ALA A 136 -11.42 -0.27 7.99
C ALA A 136 -12.66 -0.88 7.31
N GLU A 137 -13.80 -0.71 7.97
CA GLU A 137 -15.11 -1.10 7.49
C GLU A 137 -15.99 0.13 7.28
N ALA A 138 -16.93 0.04 6.34
CA ALA A 138 -17.89 1.12 6.11
C ALA A 138 -18.68 1.44 7.39
N ASP A 139 -18.90 2.74 7.63
CA ASP A 139 -19.67 3.27 8.77
C ASP A 139 -19.12 2.90 10.16
N LYS A 140 -17.81 2.64 10.26
CA LYS A 140 -17.14 2.30 11.53
C LYS A 140 -15.86 3.10 11.78
N VAL A 141 -15.55 3.27 13.06
CA VAL A 141 -14.25 3.72 13.56
C VAL A 141 -13.48 2.54 14.13
N MET A 142 -12.17 2.58 13.99
CA MET A 142 -11.30 1.52 14.47
C MET A 142 -10.65 1.90 15.79
N LEU A 143 -10.88 1.08 16.81
CA LEU A 143 -10.06 1.08 18.02
C LEU A 143 -8.87 0.15 17.77
N LEU A 144 -7.70 0.73 17.53
CA LEU A 144 -6.46 0.01 17.22
C LEU A 144 -5.55 0.00 18.45
N ASP A 145 -5.16 -1.20 18.89
CA ASP A 145 -4.03 -1.40 19.78
C ASP A 145 -2.76 -1.53 18.93
N CYS A 146 -1.94 -0.47 18.91
CA CYS A 146 -0.71 -0.42 18.12
C CYS A 146 0.39 -1.34 18.66
N GLN A 147 0.31 -1.77 19.93
CA GLN A 147 1.32 -2.66 20.53
C GLN A 147 1.00 -4.13 20.23
N GLN A 148 -0.27 -4.50 20.31
CA GLN A 148 -0.73 -5.88 20.05
C GLN A 148 -1.14 -6.11 18.59
N LEU A 149 -1.26 -5.05 17.78
CA LEU A 149 -1.74 -5.09 16.39
C LEU A 149 -3.13 -5.71 16.27
N GLN A 150 -3.99 -5.41 17.24
CA GLN A 150 -5.38 -5.86 17.29
C GLN A 150 -6.30 -4.67 17.09
N CYS A 151 -7.41 -4.87 16.37
CA CYS A 151 -8.39 -3.83 16.14
C CYS A 151 -9.82 -4.29 16.45
N GLU A 152 -10.59 -3.39 17.01
CA GLU A 152 -12.04 -3.52 17.17
C GLU A 152 -12.74 -2.46 16.32
N GLN A 153 -13.80 -2.88 15.62
CA GLN A 153 -14.59 -2.01 14.74
C GLN A 153 -15.84 -1.54 15.48
N LEU A 154 -15.92 -0.25 15.75
CA LEU A 154 -17.02 0.37 16.48
C LEU A 154 -17.92 1.16 15.51
N PRO A 155 -19.25 1.08 15.61
CA PRO A 155 -20.14 1.90 14.78
C PRO A 155 -19.83 3.40 14.90
N LEU A 156 -19.75 4.09 13.76
CA LEU A 156 -19.61 5.55 13.71
C LEU A 156 -20.97 6.21 13.97
N ALA A 157 -21.37 6.27 15.25
CA ALA A 157 -22.64 6.86 15.68
C ALA A 157 -22.48 8.34 16.04
N ILE A 158 -22.28 9.20 15.03
CA ILE A 158 -22.06 10.65 15.23
C ILE A 158 -23.33 11.51 15.15
N GLY A 159 -24.52 10.91 15.05
CA GLY A 159 -25.79 11.65 15.05
C GLY A 159 -25.87 12.70 13.92
N ASP A 160 -26.15 13.95 14.29
CA ASP A 160 -26.29 15.07 13.34
C ASP A 160 -24.95 15.72 12.94
N TYR A 161 -23.82 15.25 13.48
CA TYR A 161 -22.50 15.80 13.16
C TYR A 161 -21.97 15.25 11.82
N ARG A 162 -21.13 16.05 11.13
CA ARG A 162 -20.45 15.66 9.87
C ARG A 162 -18.95 15.83 10.00
N LEU A 163 -18.20 14.95 9.32
CA LEU A 163 -16.76 14.97 9.14
C LEU A 163 -16.35 15.84 7.94
#